data_AF-A0A4R1AX82-F1
#
_entry.id   AF-A0A4R1AX82-F1
#
_cell.length_a   1.000
_cell.length_b   1.000
_cell.length_c   1.000
_cell.angle_alpha   90.00
_cell.angle_beta   90.00
_cell.angle_gamma   90.00
#
_symmetry.space_group_name_H-M   'P 1'
#
loop_
_entity.id
_entity.type
_entity.pdbx_description
1 polymer ?
#
loop_
_entity_poly.entity_id
_entity_poly.type
_entity_poly.pdbx_seq_one_letter_code
_entity_poly.pdbx_strand_id
1 'polypeptide(L)' 'MKVSKVNLERIKQLRKKNKLSQEEMAKLLGMKSLYPYHRKERGEQSFTAEELHSIAKIFIVPVEYFFEIEVAKNAI' A
#
# COMPACT_ATOMS: atom_id res chain seq x y z
N MET A 1 19.39 -2.66 13.27
CA MET A 1 19.01 -1.82 12.11
C MET A 1 17.53 -1.49 12.22
N LYS A 2 17.10 -0.27 11.86
CA LYS A 2 15.67 0.05 11.73
C LYS A 2 15.17 -0.62 10.45
N VAL A 3 14.17 -1.49 10.56
CA VAL A 3 13.53 -2.10 9.39
C VAL A 3 12.31 -1.26 9.03
N SER A 4 12.22 -0.83 7.78
CA SER A 4 11.06 -0.14 7.24
C SER A 4 10.10 -1.16 6.67
N LYS A 5 8.87 -1.20 7.16
CA LYS A 5 7.82 -2.11 6.70
C LYS A 5 6.72 -1.35 5.99
N VAL A 6 6.16 -1.94 4.93
CA VAL A 6 5.00 -1.36 4.24
C VAL A 6 3.79 -1.40 5.17
N ASN A 7 3.20 -0.23 5.42
CA ASN A 7 1.97 -0.05 6.17
C ASN A 7 0.77 -0.11 5.21
N LEU A 8 0.13 -1.28 5.16
CA LEU A 8 -1.04 -1.55 4.31
C LEU A 8 -2.27 -0.72 4.69
N GLU A 9 -2.40 -0.34 5.96
CA GLU A 9 -3.51 0.49 6.43
C GLU A 9 -3.42 1.91 5.86
N ARG A 10 -2.22 2.48 5.71
CA ARG A 10 -2.03 3.77 5.03
C ARG A 10 -2.47 3.73 3.57
N ILE A 11 -2.16 2.65 2.85
CA ILE A 11 -2.59 2.45 1.45
C ILE A 11 -4.13 2.36 1.39
N LYS A 12 -4.73 1.53 2.25
CA LYS A 12 -6.18 1.36 2.33
C LYS A 12 -6.91 2.65 2.69
N GLN A 13 -6.40 3.42 3.64
CA GLN A 13 -6.96 4.71 4.03
C GLN A 13 -6.86 5.72 2.89
N LEU A 14 -5.74 5.77 2.18
CA LEU A 14 -5.56 6.66 1.03
C LEU A 14 -6.58 6.35 -0.07
N ARG A 15 -6.77 5.07 -0.40
CA ARG A 15 -7.82 4.62 -1.32
C ARG A 15 -9.21 5.07 -0.87
N LYS A 16 -9.57 4.81 0.40
CA LYS A 16 -10.88 5.17 0.97
C LYS A 16 -11.11 6.68 1.03
N LYS A 17 -10.10 7.48 1.40
CA LYS A 17 -10.18 8.96 1.42
C LYS A 17 -10.49 9.53 0.04
N ASN A 18 -9.99 8.88 -1.01
CA ASN A 18 -10.28 9.23 -2.40
C ASN A 18 -11.55 8.56 -2.94
N LYS A 19 -12.37 7.92 -2.07
CA LYS A 19 -13.64 7.26 -2.42
C LYS A 19 -13.52 6.19 -3.50
N LEU A 20 -12.35 5.56 -3.63
CA LEU A 20 -12.10 4.49 -4.59
C LEU A 20 -12.48 3.13 -4.00
N SER A 21 -13.19 2.33 -4.77
CA SER A 21 -13.32 0.88 -4.56
C SER A 21 -11.98 0.18 -4.80
N GLN A 22 -11.87 -1.08 -4.34
CA GLN A 22 -10.70 -1.90 -4.64
C GLN A 22 -10.57 -2.19 -6.15
N GLU A 23 -11.69 -2.29 -6.87
CA GLU A 23 -11.68 -2.50 -8.31
C GLU A 23 -11.19 -1.27 -9.08
N GLU A 24 -11.64 -0.06 -8.71
CA GLU A 24 -11.15 1.18 -9.30
C GLU A 24 -9.65 1.36 -9.04
N MET A 25 -9.20 1.06 -7.81
CA MET A 25 -7.78 1.11 -7.48
C MET A 25 -6.96 0.09 -8.28
N ALA A 26 -7.47 -1.12 -8.48
CA ALA A 26 -6.84 -2.13 -9.32
C ALA A 26 -6.70 -1.64 -10.77
N LYS A 27 -7.76 -1.02 -11.33
CA LYS A 27 -7.75 -0.43 -12.69
C LYS A 27 -6.70 0.68 -12.81
N LEU A 28 -6.58 1.56 -11.82
CA LEU A 28 -5.56 2.62 -11.79
C LEU A 28 -4.13 2.05 -11.79
N LEU A 29 -3.93 0.86 -11.22
CA LEU A 29 -2.65 0.16 -11.23
C LEU A 29 -2.45 -0.75 -12.44
N GLY A 30 -3.33 -0.68 -13.45
CA GLY A 30 -3.24 -1.50 -14.66
C GLY A 30 -3.53 -2.99 -14.43
N MET A 31 -4.17 -3.34 -13.31
CA MET A 31 -4.53 -4.72 -13.01
C MET A 31 -5.81 -5.13 -13.77
N LYS A 32 -5.84 -6.37 -14.26
CA LYS A 32 -6.97 -6.90 -15.05
C LYS A 32 -8.23 -7.20 -14.22
N SER A 33 -8.11 -7.32 -12.90
CA SER A 33 -9.22 -7.62 -12.00
C SER A 33 -8.96 -7.09 -10.59
N LEU A 34 -9.99 -7.09 -9.74
CA LEU A 34 -9.89 -6.63 -8.35
C LEU A 34 -9.05 -7.55 -7.45
N TYR A 35 -8.95 -8.83 -7.81
CA TYR A 35 -8.44 -9.87 -6.91
C TYR A 35 -6.96 -9.71 -6.54
N PRO A 36 -6.04 -9.37 -7.47
CA PRO A 36 -4.65 -9.05 -7.14
C PRO A 36 -4.52 -7.90 -6.13
N TYR A 37 -5.28 -6.81 -6.33
CA TYR A 37 -5.27 -5.68 -5.40
C TYR A 37 -5.84 -6.06 -4.03
N HIS A 38 -6.96 -6.78 -4.00
CA HIS A 38 -7.60 -7.24 -2.76
C HIS A 38 -6.65 -8.08 -1.89
N ARG A 39 -5.93 -9.05 -2.48
CA ARG A 39 -4.94 -9.85 -1.75
C ARG A 39 -3.79 -9.00 -1.21
N LYS A 40 -3.34 -7.99 -1.98
CA LYS A 40 -2.28 -7.07 -1.56
C LYS A 40 -2.70 -6.19 -0.39
N GLU A 41 -3.88 -5.57 -0.46
CA GLU A 41 -4.40 -4.71 0.60
C GLU A 41 -4.71 -5.49 1.89
N ARG A 42 -4.99 -6.80 1.81
CA ARG A 42 -5.16 -7.70 2.96
C ARG A 42 -3.85 -8.25 3.52
N GLY A 43 -2.73 -8.04 2.84
CA GLY A 43 -1.42 -8.58 3.24
C GLY A 43 -1.21 -10.05 2.88
N GLU A 44 -2.07 -10.63 2.05
CA GLU A 44 -1.89 -11.98 1.48
C GLU A 44 -0.82 -11.99 0.39
N GLN A 45 -0.52 -10.81 -0.19
CA GLN A 45 0.55 -10.60 -1.16
C GLN A 45 1.22 -9.25 -0.91
N SER A 46 2.53 -9.14 -1.13
CA SER A 46 3.22 -7.85 -1.03
C SER A 46 2.94 -6.94 -2.23
N PHE A 47 2.92 -5.63 -2.01
CA PHE A 47 3.04 -4.65 -3.09
C PHE A 47 4.47 -4.64 -3.64
N THR A 48 4.63 -4.52 -4.96
CA THR A 48 5.96 -4.33 -5.58
C THR A 48 6.42 -2.88 -5.46
N ALA A 49 7.70 -2.62 -5.70
CA ALA A 49 8.22 -1.26 -5.70
C ALA A 49 7.56 -0.38 -6.78
N GLU A 50 7.32 -0.93 -7.97
CA GLU A 50 6.66 -0.24 -9.08
C GLU A 50 5.21 0.11 -8.74
N GLU A 51 4.50 -0.79 -8.06
CA GLU A 51 3.14 -0.53 -7.60
C GLU A 51 3.14 0.59 -6.54
N LEU A 52 4.01 0.53 -5.52
CA LEU A 52 4.09 1.58 -4.50
C LEU A 52 4.45 2.95 -5.12
N HIS A 53 5.36 2.98 -6.08
CA HIS A 53 5.69 4.20 -6.83
C HIS A 53 4.52 4.74 -7.65
N SER A 54 3.74 3.84 -8.25
CA SER A 54 2.53 4.22 -8.99
C SER A 54 1.47 4.80 -8.06
N ILE A 55 1.23 4.17 -6.91
CA ILE A 55 0.31 4.68 -5.87
C ILE A 55 0.78 6.05 -5.37
N ALA A 56 2.08 6.23 -5.12
CA ALA A 56 2.67 7.51 -4.72
C ALA A 56 2.35 8.63 -5.72
N LYS A 57 2.53 8.35 -7.02
CA LYS A 57 2.23 9.30 -8.10
C LYS A 57 0.75 9.61 -8.24
N ILE A 58 -0.12 8.59 -8.18
CA ILE A 58 -1.58 8.76 -8.31
C ILE A 58 -2.12 9.71 -7.24
N PHE A 59 -1.62 9.59 -6.00
CA PHE A 59 -2.13 10.35 -4.87
C PHE A 59 -1.24 11.52 -4.46
N ILE A 60 -0.17 11.80 -5.20
CA ILE A 60 0.76 12.90 -4.94
C ILE A 60 1.28 12.86 -3.49
N VAL A 61 1.75 11.68 -3.09
CA VAL A 61 2.39 11.45 -1.78
C VAL A 61 3.82 10.92 -1.97
N PRO A 62 4.76 11.22 -1.07
CA PRO A 62 6.09 10.60 -1.10
C PRO A 62 5.97 9.08 -0.91
N VAL A 63 6.85 8.28 -1.52
CA VAL A 63 6.77 6.80 -1.42
C VAL A 63 7.00 6.33 0.03
N GLU A 64 7.77 7.10 0.79
CA GLU A 64 8.03 6.93 2.22
C GLU A 64 6.75 7.00 3.06
N TYR A 65 5.69 7.64 2.54
CA TYR A 65 4.36 7.65 3.18
C TYR A 65 3.84 6.23 3.42
N PHE A 66 4.20 5.25 2.59
CA PHE A 66 3.73 3.87 2.76
C PHE A 66 4.54 3.05 3.75
N PHE A 67 5.59 3.61 4.37
CA PHE A 67 6.47 2.86 5.26
C PHE A 67 6.34 3.31 6.72
N GLU A 68 6.45 2.36 7.63
CA GLU A 68 6.58 2.58 9.06
C GLU A 68 7.88 1.98 9.60
N ILE A 69 8.46 2.63 10.60
CA ILE A 69 9.65 2.14 11.28
C ILE A 69 9.19 1.09 12.28
N GLU A 70 9.55 -0.17 12.04
CA GLU A 70 9.35 -1.22 13.01
C GLU A 70 10.46 -1.10 14.06
N VAL A 71 10.11 -0.53 15.22
CA VAL A 71 10.98 -0.57 16.40
C VAL A 71 10.77 -1.92 17.07
N ALA A 72 11.80 -2.77 17.06
CA ALA A 72 11.76 -4.04 17.77
C ALA A 72 11.38 -3.79 19.24
N LYS A 73 10.22 -4.29 19.64
CA LYS A 73 9.85 -4.34 21.06
C LYS A 73 10.69 -5.44 21.70
N ASN A 74 11.89 -5.11 22.13
CA ASN A 74 12.54 -5.92 23.16
C ASN A 74 11.71 -5.69 24.43
N ALA A 75 10.78 -6.59 24.70
CA ALA A 75 10.10 -6.67 25.98
C ALA A 75 11.17 -6.92 27.05
N ILE A 76 11.22 -6.02 28.05
CA ILE A 76 11.99 -6.17 29.29
C ILE A 76 11.22 -7.09 30.21
#